data_AF-A0A4S2T1W8-F1
#
_entry.id   AF-A0A4S2T1W8-F1
#
_cell.length_a   1.000
_cell.length_b   1.000
_cell.length_c   1.000
_cell.angle_alpha   90.00
_cell.angle_beta   90.00
_cell.angle_gamma   90.00
#
_symmetry.space_group_name_H-M   'P 1'
#
loop_
_entity.id
_entity.type
_entity.pdbx_description
1 polymer ?
#
loop_
_entity_poly.entity_id
_entity_poly.type
_entity_poly.pdbx_seq_one_letter_code
_entity_poly.pdbx_strand_id
1 'polypeptide(L)'
;MERVRLLERRVTAHRKLALFLELYLPRGPRDPRWTLWIELWARIPSNEDLRAAQQEMDDGWQRDLETLLAKGVDQGRFAADLDVPAHASEPLALLDGLSTRVVLGQRGADRAASLKHATSAATRLIPHA
;
A
#
# COMPACT_ATOMS: atom_id res chain seq x y z
N MET A 1 10.38 -0.54 12.19
CA MET A 1 10.20 0.02 10.83
C MET A 1 9.07 1.05 10.82
N GLU A 2 9.05 1.98 9.87
CA GLU A 2 8.08 3.11 9.81
C GLU A 2 6.61 2.64 9.75
N ARG A 3 6.33 1.55 9.04
CA ARG A 3 5.01 0.93 8.91
C ARG A 3 4.44 0.41 10.24
N VAL A 4 5.24 -0.33 11.01
CA VAL A 4 4.86 -0.81 12.35
C VAL A 4 4.49 0.37 13.27
N ARG A 5 5.33 1.43 13.28
CA ARG A 5 5.05 2.65 14.07
C ARG A 5 3.75 3.33 13.65
N LEU A 6 3.40 3.29 12.37
CA LEU A 6 2.12 3.81 11.87
C LEU A 6 0.95 2.97 12.40
N LEU A 7 1.06 1.65 12.38
CA LEU A 7 0.02 0.75 12.87
C LEU A 7 -0.24 0.89 14.38
N GLU A 8 0.78 1.26 15.16
CA GLU A 8 0.68 1.52 16.60
C GLU A 8 -0.02 2.85 16.94
N ARG A 9 -0.17 3.77 15.97
CA ARG A 9 -0.80 5.08 16.23
C ARG A 9 -2.25 4.94 16.70
N ARG A 10 -2.59 5.73 17.72
CA ARG A 10 -3.96 5.88 18.26
C ARG A 10 -4.76 6.90 17.44
N VAL A 11 -5.14 6.50 16.23
CA VAL A 11 -6.02 7.25 15.31
C VAL A 11 -7.12 6.34 14.79
N THR A 12 -8.17 6.90 14.18
CA THR A 12 -9.26 6.12 13.57
C THR A 12 -8.73 5.17 12.48
N ALA A 13 -9.46 4.08 12.22
CA ALA A 13 -9.12 3.14 11.15
C ALA A 13 -9.00 3.84 9.79
N HIS A 14 -9.94 4.73 9.45
CA HIS A 14 -9.89 5.56 8.23
C HIS A 14 -8.64 6.43 8.16
N ARG A 15 -8.27 7.09 9.27
CA ARG A 15 -7.07 7.93 9.29
C ARG A 15 -5.80 7.08 9.16
N LYS A 16 -5.78 5.90 9.77
CA LYS A 16 -4.67 4.96 9.66
C LYS A 16 -4.51 4.46 8.22
N LEU A 17 -5.62 4.12 7.56
CA LEU A 17 -5.64 3.75 6.15
C LEU A 17 -5.08 4.88 5.28
N ALA A 18 -5.56 6.11 5.45
CA ALA A 18 -5.04 7.26 4.69
C ALA A 18 -3.53 7.45 4.87
N LEU A 19 -3.02 7.32 6.11
CA LEU A 19 -1.59 7.37 6.40
C LEU A 19 -0.82 6.22 5.76
N PHE A 20 -1.42 5.02 5.70
CA PHE A 20 -0.81 3.84 5.09
C PHE A 20 -0.63 4.05 3.57
N LEU A 21 -1.67 4.55 2.89
CA LEU A 21 -1.59 4.91 1.46
C LEU A 21 -0.49 5.94 1.22
N GLU A 22 -0.41 6.95 2.08
CA GLU A 22 0.60 8.00 1.98
C GLU A 22 2.03 7.48 2.19
N LEU A 23 2.21 6.55 3.15
CA LEU A 23 3.50 5.92 3.44
C LEU A 23 3.98 5.05 2.27
N TYR A 24 3.06 4.33 1.64
CA TYR A 24 3.38 3.42 0.54
C TYR A 24 3.90 4.18 -0.69
N LEU A 25 3.23 5.29 -1.04
CA LEU A 25 3.53 6.06 -2.24
C LEU A 25 4.94 6.70 -2.21
N PRO A 26 5.62 6.81 -3.37
CA PRO A 26 6.89 7.52 -3.49
C PRO A 26 6.73 9.01 -3.18
N ARG A 27 7.84 9.65 -2.79
CA ARG A 27 7.87 11.10 -2.55
C ARG A 27 7.82 11.93 -3.84
N GLY A 28 8.21 11.34 -4.96
CA GLY A 28 8.20 11.96 -6.28
C GLY A 28 8.99 11.14 -7.30
N PRO A 29 9.31 11.73 -8.47
CA PRO A 29 10.15 11.09 -9.47
C PRO A 29 11.52 10.71 -8.89
N ARG A 30 12.06 9.55 -9.30
CA ARG A 30 13.36 9.03 -8.83
C ARG A 30 13.48 8.90 -7.30
N ASP A 31 12.36 8.68 -6.60
CA ASP A 31 12.38 8.31 -5.19
C ASP A 31 13.36 7.13 -4.98
N PRO A 32 14.38 7.23 -4.11
CA PRO A 32 15.44 6.22 -4.03
C PRO A 32 14.94 4.84 -3.62
N ARG A 33 13.93 4.77 -2.73
CA ARG A 33 13.35 3.51 -2.27
C ARG A 33 12.68 2.76 -3.42
N TRP A 34 11.90 3.49 -4.21
CA TRP A 34 11.22 2.91 -5.37
C TRP A 34 12.13 2.65 -6.56
N THR A 35 13.15 3.49 -6.77
CA THR A 35 14.15 3.27 -7.83
C THR A 35 14.89 1.96 -7.58
N LEU A 36 15.33 1.72 -6.33
CA LEU A 36 15.92 0.45 -5.93
C LEU A 36 14.96 -0.72 -6.15
N TRP A 37 13.68 -0.55 -5.85
CA TRP A 37 12.66 -1.59 -6.04
C TRP A 37 12.47 -1.97 -7.52
N ILE A 38 12.41 -0.97 -8.41
CA ILE A 38 12.33 -1.18 -9.86
C ILE A 38 13.59 -1.90 -10.37
N GLU A 39 14.76 -1.48 -9.91
CA GLU A 39 16.02 -2.15 -10.24
C GLU A 39 16.03 -3.60 -9.76
N LEU A 40 15.51 -3.85 -8.56
CA LEU A 40 15.40 -5.19 -7.99
C LEU A 40 14.47 -6.07 -8.83
N TRP A 41 13.29 -5.57 -9.19
CA TRP A 41 12.32 -6.29 -10.04
C TRP A 41 12.93 -6.85 -11.32
N ALA A 42 13.81 -6.09 -11.98
CA ALA A 42 14.49 -6.55 -13.20
C ALA A 42 15.42 -7.76 -12.98
N ARG A 43 15.85 -8.03 -11.75
CA ARG A 43 16.81 -9.09 -11.38
C ARG A 43 16.15 -10.32 -10.76
N ILE A 44 14.91 -10.19 -10.29
CA ILE A 44 14.15 -11.26 -9.61
C ILE A 44 13.97 -12.52 -10.46
N PRO A 45 13.63 -12.46 -11.76
CA PRO A 45 13.40 -13.67 -12.55
C PRO A 45 14.57 -14.65 -12.54
N SER A 46 15.79 -14.13 -12.45
CA SER A 46 17.05 -14.89 -12.49
C SER A 46 17.71 -15.10 -11.11
N ASN A 47 17.07 -14.71 -10.01
CA ASN A 47 17.68 -14.76 -8.68
C ASN A 47 16.66 -15.17 -7.61
N GLU A 48 16.81 -16.40 -7.10
CA GLU A 48 15.89 -17.00 -6.13
C GLU A 48 15.92 -16.29 -4.76
N ASP A 49 17.10 -15.88 -4.28
CA ASP A 49 17.22 -15.16 -3.02
C ASP A 49 16.48 -13.81 -3.07
N LEU A 50 16.59 -13.10 -4.20
CA LEU A 50 15.87 -11.85 -4.41
C LEU A 50 14.36 -12.06 -4.54
N ARG A 51 13.93 -13.19 -5.11
CA ARG A 51 12.51 -13.57 -5.15
C ARG A 51 11.96 -13.83 -3.75
N ALA A 52 12.69 -14.57 -2.92
CA ALA A 52 12.28 -14.83 -1.53
C ALA A 52 12.22 -13.53 -0.72
N ALA A 53 13.21 -12.64 -0.88
CA ALA A 53 13.21 -11.34 -0.23
C ALA A 53 12.05 -10.43 -0.69
N GLN A 54 11.70 -10.48 -1.99
CA GLN A 54 10.53 -9.78 -2.51
C GLN A 54 9.24 -10.29 -1.86
N GLN A 55 9.05 -11.60 -1.84
CA GLN A 55 7.86 -12.24 -1.26
C GLN A 55 7.69 -11.87 0.22
N GLU A 56 8.75 -11.95 1.03
CA GLU A 56 8.67 -11.58 2.45
C GLU A 56 8.28 -10.10 2.64
N MET A 57 8.75 -9.21 1.76
CA MET A 57 8.39 -7.80 1.83
C MET A 57 6.93 -7.57 1.43
N ASP A 58 6.47 -8.21 0.35
CA ASP A 58 5.08 -8.14 -0.13
C ASP A 58 4.12 -8.71 0.93
N ASP A 59 4.44 -9.87 1.52
CA ASP A 59 3.71 -10.48 2.63
C ASP A 59 3.67 -9.58 3.86
N GLY A 60 4.75 -8.85 4.13
CA GLY A 60 4.81 -7.85 5.19
C GLY A 60 3.86 -6.67 4.97
N TRP A 61 3.66 -6.23 3.73
CA TRP A 61 2.68 -5.18 3.40
C TRP A 61 1.24 -5.69 3.45
N GLN A 62 1.01 -6.90 2.94
CA GLN A 62 -0.28 -7.59 2.98
C GLN A 62 -0.76 -7.75 4.43
N ARG A 63 0.04 -8.41 5.29
CA ARG A 63 -0.30 -8.65 6.70
C ARG A 63 -0.60 -7.36 7.48
N ASP A 64 0.14 -6.30 7.20
CA ASP A 64 -0.03 -5.02 7.89
C ASP A 64 -1.33 -4.31 7.48
N LEU A 65 -1.73 -4.40 6.21
CA LEU A 65 -3.01 -3.86 5.75
C LEU A 65 -4.18 -4.73 6.22
N GLU A 66 -4.06 -6.06 6.17
CA GLU A 66 -5.05 -6.98 6.73
C GLU A 66 -5.31 -6.69 8.20
N THR A 67 -4.25 -6.53 8.99
CA THR A 67 -4.35 -6.18 10.42
C THR A 67 -5.09 -4.86 10.64
N LEU A 68 -4.85 -3.86 9.78
CA LEU A 68 -5.53 -2.58 9.83
C LEU A 68 -7.02 -2.74 9.52
N LEU A 69 -7.36 -3.46 8.45
CA LEU A 69 -8.73 -3.68 8.00
C LEU A 69 -9.53 -4.50 9.02
N ALA A 70 -9.00 -5.63 9.48
CA ALA A 70 -9.64 -6.48 10.49
C ALA A 70 -9.97 -5.68 11.76
N LYS A 71 -9.01 -4.88 12.26
CA LYS A 71 -9.25 -4.00 13.40
C LYS A 71 -10.33 -2.95 13.13
N GLY A 72 -10.43 -2.45 11.90
CA GLY A 72 -11.49 -1.53 11.49
C GLY A 72 -12.86 -2.20 11.48
N VAL A 73 -12.94 -3.45 11.02
CA VAL A 73 -14.16 -4.28 11.07
C VAL A 73 -14.60 -4.51 12.53
N ASP A 74 -13.68 -4.95 13.40
CA ASP A 74 -13.95 -5.17 14.83
C ASP A 74 -14.47 -3.90 15.55
N GLN A 75 -14.07 -2.72 15.06
CA GLN A 75 -14.47 -1.43 15.60
C GLN A 75 -15.74 -0.86 14.95
N GLY A 76 -16.39 -1.60 14.04
CA GLY A 76 -17.57 -1.14 13.30
C GLY A 76 -17.27 0.06 12.40
N ARG A 77 -16.07 0.14 11.83
CA ARG A 77 -15.62 1.23 10.94
C ARG A 77 -15.68 0.85 9.46
N PHE A 78 -15.51 -0.44 9.18
CA PHE A 78 -15.63 -1.05 7.87
C PHE A 78 -16.68 -2.15 7.92
N ALA A 79 -17.23 -2.53 6.76
CA ALA A 79 -18.31 -3.50 6.66
C ALA A 79 -17.97 -4.83 7.36
N ALA A 80 -18.96 -5.41 8.04
CA ALA A 80 -18.78 -6.63 8.84
C ALA A 80 -18.46 -7.88 7.99
N ASP A 81 -18.87 -7.88 6.73
CA ASP A 81 -18.68 -8.96 5.75
C ASP A 81 -17.47 -8.72 4.82
N LEU A 82 -16.58 -7.80 5.18
CA LEU A 82 -15.37 -7.49 4.41
C LEU A 82 -14.46 -8.72 4.31
N ASP A 83 -14.19 -9.20 3.10
CA ASP A 83 -13.12 -10.16 2.82
C ASP A 83 -11.76 -9.47 3.00
N VAL A 84 -11.22 -9.53 4.22
CA VAL A 84 -10.02 -8.77 4.61
C VAL A 84 -8.81 -9.06 3.71
N PRO A 85 -8.43 -10.32 3.42
CA PRO A 85 -7.32 -10.60 2.51
C PRO A 85 -7.52 -10.02 1.09
N ALA A 86 -8.70 -10.22 0.50
CA ALA A 86 -8.98 -9.71 -0.84
C ALA A 86 -8.94 -8.17 -0.89
N HIS A 87 -9.62 -7.52 0.05
CA HIS A 87 -9.70 -6.06 0.13
C HIS A 87 -8.41 -5.39 0.63
N ALA A 88 -7.44 -6.16 1.15
CA ALA A 88 -6.07 -5.69 1.36
C ALA A 88 -5.22 -5.79 0.08
N SER A 89 -5.38 -6.87 -0.67
CA SER A 89 -4.62 -7.12 -1.91
C SER A 89 -4.91 -6.08 -2.99
N GLU A 90 -6.18 -5.72 -3.18
CA GLU A 90 -6.61 -4.80 -4.24
C GLU A 90 -6.00 -3.37 -4.11
N PRO A 91 -6.02 -2.70 -2.93
CA PRO A 91 -5.30 -1.44 -2.74
C PRO A 91 -3.80 -1.56 -2.97
N LEU A 92 -3.16 -2.66 -2.56
CA LEU A 92 -1.71 -2.83 -2.73
C LEU A 92 -1.34 -2.91 -4.22
N ALA A 93 -2.05 -3.71 -5.00
CA ALA A 93 -1.86 -3.78 -6.45
C ALA A 93 -2.09 -2.41 -7.15
N LEU A 94 -3.11 -1.67 -6.70
CA LEU A 94 -3.34 -0.31 -7.19
C LEU A 94 -2.17 0.63 -6.86
N LEU A 95 -1.66 0.54 -5.63
CA LEU A 95 -0.57 1.37 -5.15
C LEU A 95 0.75 1.07 -5.89
N ASP A 96 1.04 -0.19 -6.23
CA ASP A 96 2.17 -0.55 -7.10
C ASP A 96 2.11 0.18 -8.44
N GLY A 97 0.95 0.13 -9.08
CA GLY A 97 0.72 0.81 -10.35
C GLY A 97 0.87 2.34 -10.23
N LEU A 98 0.27 2.96 -9.21
CA LEU A 98 0.39 4.40 -8.97
C LEU A 98 1.85 4.81 -8.71
N SER A 99 2.54 4.04 -7.87
CA SER A 99 3.92 4.32 -7.48
C SER A 99 4.89 4.21 -8.65
N THR A 100 4.71 3.20 -9.49
CA THR A 100 5.49 3.02 -10.72
C THR A 100 5.34 4.26 -11.63
N ARG A 101 4.11 4.75 -11.83
CA ARG A 101 3.88 5.96 -12.65
C ARG A 101 4.56 7.21 -12.08
N VAL A 102 4.51 7.40 -10.76
CA VAL A 102 5.15 8.52 -10.07
C VAL A 102 6.66 8.49 -10.24
N VAL A 103 7.28 7.33 -10.01
CA VAL A 103 8.75 7.20 -10.01
C VAL A 103 9.33 7.37 -11.40
N LEU A 104 8.63 6.86 -12.41
CA LEU A 104 8.96 7.05 -13.83
C LEU A 104 8.67 8.48 -14.32
N GLY A 105 8.07 9.35 -13.50
CA GLY A 105 7.75 10.73 -13.86
C GLY A 105 6.74 10.82 -15.00
N GLN A 106 5.81 9.86 -15.09
CA GLN A 106 4.78 9.87 -16.14
C GLN A 106 3.91 11.13 -16.03
N ARG A 107 3.51 11.67 -17.19
CA ARG A 107 2.71 12.90 -17.24
C ARG A 107 1.41 12.72 -16.45
N GLY A 108 1.15 13.62 -15.50
CA GLY A 108 -0.04 13.60 -14.66
C GLY A 108 0.01 12.65 -13.45
N ALA A 109 1.13 11.98 -13.22
CA ALA A 109 1.31 11.06 -12.09
C ALA A 109 2.19 11.66 -10.99
N ASP A 110 1.89 12.89 -10.52
CA ASP A 110 2.55 13.39 -9.32
C ASP A 110 2.05 12.67 -8.06
N ARG A 111 2.76 12.89 -6.94
CA ARG A 111 2.42 12.26 -5.65
C ARG A 111 1.03 12.65 -5.17
N ALA A 112 0.62 13.91 -5.32
CA ALA A 112 -0.64 14.40 -4.81
C ALA A 112 -1.82 13.82 -5.61
N ALA A 113 -1.70 13.79 -6.94
CA ALA A 113 -2.66 13.13 -7.83
C ALA A 113 -2.77 11.63 -7.49
N SER A 114 -1.63 10.95 -7.31
CA SER A 114 -1.62 9.53 -6.96
C SER A 114 -2.25 9.24 -5.61
N LEU A 115 -2.00 10.08 -4.59
CA LEU A 115 -2.65 9.94 -3.28
C LEU A 115 -4.16 10.18 -3.37
N LYS A 116 -4.60 11.14 -4.18
CA LYS A 116 -6.03 11.38 -4.43
C LYS A 116 -6.69 10.15 -5.08
N HIS A 117 -6.03 9.56 -6.08
CA HIS A 117 -6.51 8.34 -6.74
C HIS A 117 -6.56 7.14 -5.79
N ALA A 118 -5.49 6.91 -5.01
CA ALA A 118 -5.44 5.85 -4.00
C ALA A 118 -6.56 6.02 -2.98
N THR A 119 -6.76 7.22 -2.45
CA THR A 119 -7.81 7.50 -1.47
C THR A 119 -9.21 7.24 -2.05
N SER A 120 -9.48 7.77 -3.26
CA SER A 120 -10.77 7.56 -3.93
C SER A 120 -11.06 6.10 -4.25
N ALA A 121 -10.05 5.32 -4.61
CA ALA A 121 -10.21 3.89 -4.82
C ALA A 121 -10.40 3.14 -3.49
N ALA A 122 -9.59 3.42 -2.47
CA ALA A 122 -9.72 2.79 -1.15
C ALA A 122 -11.11 2.99 -0.55
N THR A 123 -11.76 4.15 -0.72
CA THR A 123 -13.15 4.37 -0.29
C THR A 123 -14.17 3.47 -1.00
N ARG A 124 -13.89 3.05 -2.24
CA ARG A 124 -14.75 2.16 -3.02
C ARG A 124 -14.47 0.69 -2.74
N LEU A 125 -13.20 0.35 -2.56
CA LEU A 125 -12.75 -1.01 -2.26
C LEU A 125 -13.06 -1.40 -0.81
N ILE A 126 -13.02 -0.45 0.13
CA ILE A 126 -13.21 -0.75 1.56
C ILE A 126 -14.53 -0.10 2.01
N PRO A 127 -15.67 -0.81 1.90
CA PRO A 127 -16.96 -0.29 2.31
C PRO A 127 -17.00 0.02 3.81
N HIS A 128 -17.75 1.06 4.14
CA HIS A 128 -18.02 1.45 5.52
C HIS A 128 -19.10 0.54 6.13
N ALA A 129 -19.08 0.39 7.46
CA ALA A 129 -20.14 -0.29 8.21
C ALA A 129 -21.47 0.48 8.17
#